data_AF-A0A7X7ZAH4-F1
#
_entry.id   AF-A0A7X7ZAH4-F1
#
_cell.length_a   1.000
_cell.length_b   1.000
_cell.length_c   1.000
_cell.angle_alpha   90.00
_cell.angle_beta   90.00
_cell.angle_gamma   90.00
#
_symmetry.space_group_name_H-M   'P 1'
#
loop_
_entity.id
_entity.type
_entity.pdbx_description
1 polymer ?
#
loop_
_entity_poly.entity_id
_entity_poly.type
_entity_poly.pdbx_seq_one_letter_code
_entity_poly.pdbx_strand_id
1 'polypeptide(L)'
;MSRKLYILFASFLSLFTGQLPLAHAQEVFTLNDWLLLYCDSANYSQAVNVLNQGANPNAASWDGASALMLASWRGNYKLVRELLIRGADINAKPLNGNSALHSAVAANHDSIAELLILNGAEINAANQSGITPLHFACAYGYPFLTDLLIAYGAAIDSSDNMGNTPLILAVYHGAYTVTQILLDEWADVDKSDNQGFTPAMIATQFNDTLMLRMLSDYGARLDMRTPTGVTALAIALVNHSREAADFLIAKGAAVEDLHPNTSYAQLAKENNLFSTYDKLVNMGIAPYKKPFIRSYAVHVGSTFNGNEFYLNTGIDAVANTFDMSMGIGYGIRPYYKAVLVESENISTQFYEIRQQLALTLEKSFLVTNKLTWKKRYFFIG
;
A
#
# COMPACT_ATOMS: atom_id res chain seq x y z
N MET A 1 10.02 -37.68 -23.09
CA MET A 1 9.30 -36.80 -22.14
C MET A 1 10.24 -36.58 -20.96
N SER A 2 10.61 -35.35 -20.59
CA SER A 2 11.52 -35.16 -19.45
C SER A 2 10.85 -35.68 -18.17
N ARG A 3 11.62 -36.23 -17.22
CA ARG A 3 11.11 -36.71 -15.92
C ARG A 3 10.19 -35.68 -15.25
N LYS A 4 10.52 -34.38 -15.42
CA LYS A 4 9.70 -33.23 -15.00
C LYS A 4 8.32 -33.16 -15.67
N LEU A 5 8.24 -33.32 -16.98
CA LEU A 5 6.98 -33.31 -17.73
C LEU A 5 6.09 -34.52 -17.39
N TYR A 6 6.70 -35.67 -17.08
CA TYR A 6 5.94 -36.87 -16.71
C TYR A 6 5.41 -36.80 -15.27
N ILE A 7 6.17 -36.23 -14.32
CA ILE A 7 5.69 -35.96 -12.95
C ILE A 7 4.51 -34.99 -12.99
N LEU A 8 4.63 -33.88 -13.74
CA LEU A 8 3.52 -32.92 -13.93
C LEU A 8 2.27 -33.59 -14.54
N PHE A 9 2.47 -34.44 -15.55
CA PHE A 9 1.39 -35.17 -16.20
C PHE A 9 0.74 -36.21 -15.27
N ALA A 10 1.52 -36.90 -14.44
CA ALA A 10 1.04 -37.88 -13.47
C ALA A 10 0.28 -37.23 -12.29
N SER A 11 0.77 -36.11 -11.76
CA SER A 11 0.05 -35.31 -10.76
C SER A 11 -1.28 -34.81 -11.33
N PHE A 12 -1.28 -34.31 -12.57
CA PHE A 12 -2.50 -33.84 -13.27
C PHE A 12 -3.51 -34.97 -13.53
N LEU A 13 -3.05 -36.17 -13.93
CA LEU A 13 -3.92 -37.34 -14.11
C LEU A 13 -4.49 -37.86 -12.78
N SER A 14 -3.69 -37.90 -11.72
CA SER A 14 -4.16 -38.37 -10.40
C SER A 14 -5.30 -37.53 -9.83
N LEU A 15 -5.30 -36.22 -10.12
CA LEU A 15 -6.37 -35.27 -9.78
C LEU A 15 -7.70 -35.57 -10.48
N PHE A 16 -7.67 -36.19 -11.66
CA PHE A 16 -8.87 -36.39 -12.50
C PHE A 16 -9.35 -37.84 -12.58
N THR A 17 -8.47 -38.83 -12.49
CA THR A 17 -8.83 -40.23 -12.78
C THR A 17 -8.73 -41.16 -11.57
N GLY A 18 -8.06 -40.75 -10.48
CA GLY A 18 -7.80 -41.61 -9.33
C GLY A 18 -6.97 -42.87 -9.63
N GLN A 19 -6.49 -43.05 -10.88
CA GLN A 19 -5.70 -44.19 -11.31
C GLN A 19 -4.51 -43.72 -12.15
N LEU A 20 -3.30 -44.04 -11.68
CA LEU A 20 -2.08 -43.95 -12.49
C LEU A 20 -1.97 -45.19 -13.40
N PRO A 21 -1.52 -45.05 -14.65
CA PRO A 21 -1.11 -46.19 -15.46
C PRO A 21 0.16 -46.80 -14.86
N LEU A 22 -0.04 -47.80 -13.99
CA LEU A 22 0.98 -48.42 -13.12
C LEU A 22 2.15 -49.09 -13.86
N ALA A 23 1.93 -49.59 -15.09
CA ALA A 23 2.89 -50.47 -15.74
C ALA A 23 4.17 -49.76 -16.24
N HIS A 24 4.12 -48.46 -16.59
CA HIS A 24 5.30 -47.69 -17.02
C HIS A 24 5.84 -46.74 -15.93
N ALA A 25 5.07 -46.51 -14.86
CA ALA A 25 5.48 -45.63 -13.77
C ALA A 25 6.56 -46.26 -12.87
N GLN A 26 6.59 -47.58 -12.75
CA GLN A 26 7.56 -48.30 -11.90
C GLN A 26 9.01 -48.22 -12.43
N GLU A 27 9.22 -48.06 -13.74
CA GLU A 27 10.56 -47.94 -14.33
C GLU A 27 11.14 -46.51 -14.26
N VAL A 28 10.30 -45.50 -14.02
CA VAL A 28 10.69 -44.07 -14.12
C VAL A 28 10.73 -43.36 -12.76
N PHE A 29 9.93 -43.81 -11.80
CA PHE A 29 9.79 -43.16 -10.49
C PHE A 29 10.64 -43.86 -9.43
N THR A 30 11.47 -43.08 -8.74
CA THR A 30 12.18 -43.52 -7.55
C THR A 30 11.20 -43.64 -6.37
N LEU A 31 11.60 -44.36 -5.31
CA LEU A 31 10.83 -44.41 -4.05
C LEU A 31 10.52 -43.02 -3.49
N ASN A 32 11.43 -42.05 -3.68
CA ASN A 32 11.23 -40.66 -3.26
C ASN A 32 10.14 -39.95 -4.08
N ASP A 33 10.07 -40.19 -5.39
CA ASP A 33 9.03 -39.59 -6.22
C ASP A 33 7.65 -40.17 -5.86
N TRP A 34 7.57 -41.47 -5.57
CA TRP A 34 6.36 -42.11 -5.06
C TRP A 34 5.95 -41.55 -3.70
N LEU A 35 6.90 -41.37 -2.78
CA LEU A 35 6.62 -40.77 -1.48
C LEU A 35 5.97 -39.39 -1.63
N LEU A 36 6.55 -38.51 -2.43
CA LEU A 36 6.03 -37.17 -2.67
C LEU A 36 4.60 -37.21 -3.25
N LEU A 37 4.36 -38.10 -4.21
CA LEU A 37 3.03 -38.29 -4.80
C LEU A 37 2.00 -38.80 -3.78
N TYR A 38 2.40 -39.71 -2.90
CA TYR A 38 1.50 -40.23 -1.85
C TYR A 38 1.26 -39.21 -0.74
N CYS A 39 2.24 -38.36 -0.42
CA CYS A 39 2.04 -37.22 0.47
C CYS A 39 1.05 -36.22 -0.13
N ASP A 40 1.18 -35.90 -1.43
CA ASP A 40 0.29 -34.96 -2.12
C ASP A 40 -1.13 -35.51 -2.36
N SER A 41 -1.29 -36.83 -2.52
CA SER A 41 -2.60 -37.47 -2.62
C SER A 41 -3.21 -37.89 -1.27
N ALA A 42 -2.57 -37.53 -0.15
CA ALA A 42 -2.95 -37.91 1.22
C ALA A 42 -3.07 -39.44 1.45
N ASN A 43 -2.36 -40.26 0.68
CA ASN A 43 -2.41 -41.73 0.78
C ASN A 43 -1.44 -42.27 1.84
N TYR A 44 -1.88 -42.30 3.09
CA TYR A 44 -1.09 -42.76 4.24
C TYR A 44 -0.46 -44.15 4.03
N SER A 45 -1.26 -45.15 3.66
CA SER A 45 -0.81 -46.55 3.61
C SER A 45 0.31 -46.75 2.58
N GLN A 46 0.18 -46.13 1.41
CA GLN A 46 1.20 -46.24 0.36
C GLN A 46 2.44 -45.40 0.68
N ALA A 47 2.28 -44.21 1.28
CA ALA A 47 3.39 -43.40 1.75
C ALA A 47 4.25 -44.17 2.78
N VAL A 48 3.61 -44.82 3.76
CA VAL A 48 4.32 -45.63 4.76
C VAL A 48 4.98 -46.86 4.14
N ASN A 49 4.33 -47.49 3.15
CA ASN A 49 4.92 -48.62 2.44
C ASN A 49 6.23 -48.23 1.74
N VAL A 50 6.27 -47.12 1.00
CA VAL A 50 7.51 -46.68 0.36
C VAL A 50 8.56 -46.19 1.36
N LEU A 51 8.15 -45.58 2.49
CA LEU A 51 9.06 -45.26 3.59
C LEU A 51 9.69 -46.53 4.20
N ASN A 52 8.93 -47.62 4.35
CA ASN A 52 9.46 -48.91 4.81
C ASN A 52 10.42 -49.55 3.80
N GLN A 53 10.24 -49.27 2.51
CA GLN A 53 11.15 -49.71 1.45
C GLN A 53 12.42 -48.85 1.35
N GLY A 54 12.57 -47.82 2.19
CA GLY A 54 13.76 -46.97 2.25
C GLY A 54 13.65 -45.65 1.49
N ALA A 55 12.43 -45.17 1.17
CA ALA A 55 12.26 -43.80 0.70
C ALA A 55 12.84 -42.81 1.73
N ASN A 56 13.56 -41.79 1.24
CA ASN A 56 14.10 -40.75 2.09
C ASN A 56 12.94 -39.86 2.62
N PRO A 57 12.72 -39.75 3.94
CA PRO A 57 11.68 -38.87 4.50
C PRO A 57 11.94 -37.39 4.18
N ASN A 58 13.17 -37.03 3.81
CA ASN A 58 13.58 -35.71 3.32
C ASN A 58 13.51 -35.57 1.79
N ALA A 59 12.78 -36.47 1.11
CA ALA A 59 12.48 -36.28 -0.31
C ALA A 59 11.82 -34.92 -0.53
N ALA A 60 12.24 -34.24 -1.60
CA ALA A 60 11.73 -32.94 -1.98
C ALA A 60 11.39 -32.92 -3.48
N SER A 61 10.32 -32.19 -3.82
CA SER A 61 9.91 -31.95 -5.20
C SER A 61 10.89 -31.01 -5.93
N TRP A 62 10.63 -30.75 -7.20
CA TRP A 62 11.50 -29.92 -8.05
C TRP A 62 11.61 -28.45 -7.59
N ASP A 63 10.62 -27.96 -6.85
CA ASP A 63 10.58 -26.65 -6.21
C ASP A 63 11.02 -26.68 -4.74
N GLY A 64 11.50 -27.84 -4.27
CA GLY A 64 12.04 -28.03 -2.93
C GLY A 64 10.99 -28.34 -1.86
N ALA A 65 9.72 -28.52 -2.20
CA ALA A 65 8.69 -28.88 -1.22
C ALA A 65 8.94 -30.31 -0.70
N SER A 66 9.15 -30.43 0.62
CA SER A 66 9.43 -31.72 1.24
C SER A 66 8.18 -32.60 1.38
N ALA A 67 8.37 -33.91 1.54
CA ALA A 67 7.29 -34.82 1.89
C ALA A 67 6.48 -34.35 3.11
N LEU A 68 7.17 -33.76 4.11
CA LEU A 68 6.55 -33.20 5.31
C LEU A 68 5.66 -31.99 5.00
N MET A 69 6.10 -31.08 4.12
CA MET A 69 5.29 -29.92 3.69
C MET A 69 4.03 -30.36 2.96
N LEU A 70 4.17 -31.30 2.01
CA LEU A 70 3.03 -31.83 1.25
C LEU A 70 2.02 -32.53 2.18
N ALA A 71 2.49 -33.38 3.10
CA ALA A 71 1.64 -34.03 4.08
C ALA A 71 0.95 -33.04 5.03
N SER A 72 1.65 -31.97 5.42
CA SER A 72 1.12 -30.89 6.26
C SER A 72 0.03 -30.10 5.55
N TRP A 73 0.26 -29.70 4.30
CA TRP A 73 -0.74 -29.02 3.45
C TRP A 73 -2.01 -29.88 3.26
N ARG A 74 -1.83 -31.18 3.04
CA ARG A 74 -2.94 -32.13 2.81
C ARG A 74 -3.67 -32.57 4.08
N GLY A 75 -3.25 -32.12 5.26
CA GLY A 75 -3.96 -32.44 6.50
C GLY A 75 -3.75 -33.87 7.01
N ASN A 76 -2.75 -34.60 6.53
CA ASN A 76 -2.53 -35.99 6.93
C ASN A 76 -1.71 -36.08 8.22
N TYR A 77 -2.35 -35.84 9.36
CA TYR A 77 -1.71 -35.83 10.69
C TYR A 77 -0.89 -37.10 10.97
N LYS A 78 -1.42 -38.28 10.63
CA LYS A 78 -0.72 -39.55 10.85
C LYS A 78 0.57 -39.64 10.03
N LEU A 79 0.53 -39.17 8.79
CA LEU A 79 1.69 -39.16 7.90
C LEU A 79 2.72 -38.12 8.35
N VAL A 80 2.29 -36.92 8.76
CA VAL A 80 3.18 -35.91 9.35
C VAL A 80 3.93 -36.49 10.55
N ARG A 81 3.21 -37.10 11.50
CA ARG A 81 3.81 -37.73 12.67
C ARG A 81 4.82 -38.82 12.30
N GLU A 82 4.47 -39.67 11.33
CA GLU A 82 5.35 -40.74 10.86
C GLU A 82 6.63 -40.20 10.20
N LEU A 83 6.50 -39.16 9.36
CA LEU A 83 7.64 -38.50 8.72
C LEU A 83 8.59 -37.89 9.75
N LEU A 84 8.05 -37.22 10.79
CA LEU A 84 8.85 -36.67 11.89
C LEU A 84 9.61 -37.76 12.65
N ILE A 85 8.96 -38.88 12.99
CA ILE A 85 9.61 -40.03 13.65
C ILE A 85 10.76 -40.58 12.82
N ARG A 86 10.64 -40.55 11.49
CA ARG A 86 11.67 -41.01 10.55
C ARG A 86 12.77 -39.98 10.28
N GLY A 87 12.75 -38.83 10.96
CA GLY A 87 13.78 -37.80 10.81
C GLY A 87 13.59 -36.90 9.58
N ALA A 88 12.33 -36.64 9.19
CA ALA A 88 12.04 -35.54 8.29
C ALA A 88 12.50 -34.21 8.92
N ASP A 89 13.21 -33.41 8.15
CA ASP A 89 13.68 -32.08 8.51
C ASP A 89 12.47 -31.14 8.59
N ILE A 90 12.12 -30.80 9.83
CA ILE A 90 10.97 -29.96 10.15
C ILE A 90 11.13 -28.51 9.65
N ASN A 91 12.38 -28.07 9.48
CA ASN A 91 12.74 -26.71 9.09
C ASN A 91 13.35 -26.64 7.68
N ALA A 92 13.08 -27.66 6.84
CA ALA A 92 13.47 -27.66 5.43
C ALA A 92 12.97 -26.38 4.73
N LYS A 93 13.78 -25.84 3.81
CA LYS A 93 13.50 -24.56 3.12
C LYS A 93 13.34 -24.79 1.62
N PRO A 94 12.10 -24.76 1.08
CA PRO A 94 11.85 -24.89 -0.36
C PRO A 94 12.19 -23.58 -1.07
N LEU A 95 12.08 -23.55 -2.40
CA LEU A 95 12.41 -22.35 -3.17
C LEU A 95 11.60 -21.13 -2.77
N ASN A 96 10.32 -21.24 -2.40
CA ASN A 96 9.52 -20.10 -1.93
C ASN A 96 9.75 -19.73 -0.44
N GLY A 97 10.50 -20.57 0.30
CA GLY A 97 10.76 -20.41 1.73
C GLY A 97 9.64 -20.82 2.69
N ASN A 98 8.52 -21.37 2.20
CA ASN A 98 7.43 -21.82 3.07
C ASN A 98 7.80 -23.15 3.78
N SER A 99 7.94 -23.11 5.11
CA SER A 99 8.17 -24.31 5.93
C SER A 99 6.93 -25.21 6.03
N ALA A 100 7.07 -26.40 6.61
CA ALA A 100 5.92 -27.27 6.92
C ALA A 100 4.87 -26.57 7.80
N LEU A 101 5.31 -25.71 8.73
CA LEU A 101 4.42 -24.92 9.57
C LEU A 101 3.61 -23.90 8.75
N HIS A 102 4.21 -23.24 7.76
CA HIS A 102 3.46 -22.39 6.84
C HIS A 102 2.39 -23.19 6.09
N SER A 103 2.75 -24.39 5.59
CA SER A 103 1.81 -25.26 4.89
C SER A 103 0.63 -25.71 5.76
N ALA A 104 0.88 -26.06 7.03
CA ALA A 104 -0.16 -26.43 7.96
C ALA A 104 -1.10 -25.26 8.29
N VAL A 105 -0.54 -24.08 8.55
CA VAL A 105 -1.31 -22.87 8.89
C VAL A 105 -2.12 -22.37 7.70
N ALA A 106 -1.52 -22.28 6.52
CA ALA A 106 -2.22 -21.81 5.31
C ALA A 106 -3.36 -22.75 4.87
N ALA A 107 -3.31 -24.03 5.26
CA ALA A 107 -4.38 -25.00 5.02
C ALA A 107 -5.31 -25.21 6.23
N ASN A 108 -5.16 -24.40 7.30
CA ASN A 108 -5.96 -24.42 8.52
C ASN A 108 -5.97 -25.78 9.25
N HIS A 109 -4.81 -26.43 9.37
CA HIS A 109 -4.65 -27.71 10.06
C HIS A 109 -4.07 -27.53 11.48
N ASP A 110 -4.91 -27.07 12.40
CA ASP A 110 -4.60 -26.75 13.80
C ASP A 110 -3.72 -27.81 14.50
N SER A 111 -4.17 -29.07 14.51
CA SER A 111 -3.45 -30.16 15.19
C SER A 111 -2.10 -30.46 14.55
N ILE A 112 -1.94 -30.21 13.24
CA ILE A 112 -0.66 -30.38 12.56
C ILE A 112 0.27 -29.23 12.90
N ALA A 113 -0.24 -27.99 12.91
CA ALA A 113 0.54 -26.83 13.32
C ALA A 113 1.08 -27.01 14.75
N GLU A 114 0.22 -27.41 15.70
CA GLU A 114 0.62 -27.70 17.08
C GLU A 114 1.65 -28.83 17.14
N LEU A 115 1.44 -29.94 16.43
CA LEU A 115 2.40 -31.05 16.37
C LEU A 115 3.77 -30.57 15.86
N LEU A 116 3.81 -29.75 14.82
CA LEU A 116 5.05 -29.23 14.25
C LEU A 116 5.77 -28.31 15.25
N ILE A 117 5.05 -27.39 15.90
CA ILE A 117 5.60 -26.48 16.91
C ILE A 117 6.22 -27.29 18.07
N LEU A 118 5.51 -28.28 18.59
CA LEU A 118 5.98 -29.15 19.68
C LEU A 118 7.21 -29.99 19.30
N ASN A 119 7.46 -30.22 18.00
CA ASN A 119 8.63 -30.95 17.49
C ASN A 119 9.76 -30.00 17.01
N GLY A 120 9.70 -28.72 17.33
CA GLY A 120 10.79 -27.78 17.08
C GLY A 120 10.72 -27.06 15.73
N ALA A 121 9.53 -26.91 15.14
CA ALA A 121 9.36 -26.03 13.99
C ALA A 121 9.69 -24.57 14.37
N GLU A 122 10.41 -23.88 13.49
CA GLU A 122 10.72 -22.45 13.64
C GLU A 122 9.42 -21.61 13.59
N ILE A 123 8.91 -21.19 14.75
CA ILE A 123 7.65 -20.41 14.89
C ILE A 123 7.68 -19.10 14.09
N ASN A 124 8.86 -18.47 14.01
CA ASN A 124 9.11 -17.19 13.33
C ASN A 124 9.85 -17.39 12.00
N ALA A 125 9.80 -18.58 11.40
CA ALA A 125 10.35 -18.79 10.06
C ALA A 125 9.70 -17.78 9.09
N ALA A 126 10.53 -17.05 8.35
CA ALA A 126 10.06 -16.13 7.31
C ALA A 126 10.35 -16.72 5.93
N ASN A 127 9.34 -16.71 5.06
CA ASN A 127 9.51 -17.11 3.66
C ASN A 127 10.24 -16.03 2.84
N GLN A 128 10.39 -16.21 1.52
CA GLN A 128 11.11 -15.23 0.68
C GLN A 128 10.51 -13.82 0.68
N SER A 129 9.21 -13.70 1.00
CA SER A 129 8.50 -12.43 1.11
C SER A 129 8.51 -11.85 2.53
N GLY A 130 9.24 -12.45 3.47
CA GLY A 130 9.22 -12.04 4.88
C GLY A 130 7.97 -12.50 5.64
N ILE A 131 7.08 -13.27 5.01
CA ILE A 131 5.82 -13.73 5.60
C ILE A 131 6.11 -14.87 6.55
N THR A 132 5.58 -14.79 7.77
CA THR A 132 5.68 -15.82 8.82
C THR A 132 4.39 -16.64 8.91
N PRO A 133 4.35 -17.77 9.66
CA PRO A 133 3.11 -18.49 9.91
C PRO A 133 2.02 -17.61 10.54
N LEU A 134 2.38 -16.69 11.44
CA LEU A 134 1.42 -15.76 12.06
C LEU A 134 0.78 -14.83 11.02
N HIS A 135 1.54 -14.36 10.03
CA HIS A 135 0.97 -13.57 8.93
C HIS A 135 -0.09 -14.36 8.16
N PHE A 136 0.13 -15.66 7.88
CA PHE A 136 -0.87 -16.50 7.22
C PHE A 136 -2.14 -16.68 8.07
N ALA A 137 -1.99 -17.04 9.35
CA ALA A 137 -3.12 -17.19 10.25
C ALA A 137 -3.97 -15.91 10.31
N CYS A 138 -3.31 -14.76 10.37
CA CYS A 138 -3.98 -13.47 10.45
C CYS A 138 -4.65 -13.04 9.14
N ALA A 139 -3.97 -13.23 8.00
CA ALA A 139 -4.52 -12.90 6.68
C ALA A 139 -5.73 -13.77 6.31
N TYR A 140 -5.74 -15.04 6.70
CA TYR A 140 -6.87 -15.94 6.45
C TYR A 140 -7.94 -15.90 7.54
N GLY A 141 -7.70 -15.16 8.64
CA GLY A 141 -8.66 -14.98 9.71
C GLY A 141 -8.89 -16.24 10.55
N TYR A 142 -7.82 -16.94 10.96
CA TYR A 142 -7.86 -18.18 11.74
C TYR A 142 -7.58 -17.93 13.24
N PRO A 143 -8.61 -17.71 14.10
CA PRO A 143 -8.41 -17.25 15.47
C PRO A 143 -7.61 -18.24 16.32
N PHE A 144 -7.94 -19.53 16.23
CA PHE A 144 -7.26 -20.58 16.99
C PHE A 144 -5.77 -20.68 16.63
N LEU A 145 -5.44 -20.62 15.34
CA LEU A 145 -4.04 -20.64 14.91
C LEU A 145 -3.30 -19.36 15.31
N THR A 146 -3.96 -18.21 15.27
CA THR A 146 -3.39 -16.95 15.77
C THR A 146 -3.05 -17.08 17.26
N ASP A 147 -4.00 -17.50 18.10
CA ASP A 147 -3.79 -17.72 19.54
C ASP A 147 -2.67 -18.73 19.80
N LEU A 148 -2.69 -19.87 19.10
CA LEU A 148 -1.69 -20.91 19.22
C LEU A 148 -0.29 -20.36 18.89
N LEU A 149 -0.13 -19.70 17.75
CA LEU A 149 1.17 -19.19 17.32
C LEU A 149 1.72 -18.14 18.30
N ILE A 150 0.86 -17.24 18.80
CA ILE A 150 1.25 -16.22 19.79
C ILE A 150 1.66 -16.89 21.11
N ALA A 151 0.88 -17.86 21.60
CA ALA A 151 1.18 -18.59 22.83
C ALA A 151 2.53 -19.32 22.80
N TYR A 152 2.99 -19.74 21.61
CA TYR A 152 4.31 -20.35 21.39
C TYR A 152 5.41 -19.36 20.97
N GLY A 153 5.18 -18.05 21.11
CA GLY A 153 6.22 -17.03 20.94
C GLY A 153 6.39 -16.51 19.51
N ALA A 154 5.32 -16.54 18.69
CA ALA A 154 5.32 -15.83 17.42
C ALA A 154 5.50 -14.32 17.64
N ALA A 155 6.32 -13.68 16.81
CA ALA A 155 6.58 -12.24 16.87
C ALA A 155 5.37 -11.46 16.32
N ILE A 156 4.53 -10.98 17.24
CA ILE A 156 3.25 -10.29 16.96
C ILE A 156 3.42 -9.12 16.00
N ASP A 157 4.48 -8.32 16.15
CA ASP A 157 4.75 -7.15 15.31
C ASP A 157 5.84 -7.39 14.26
N SER A 158 6.13 -8.64 13.90
CA SER A 158 7.05 -8.90 12.77
C SER A 158 6.48 -8.32 11.48
N SER A 159 7.34 -7.78 10.63
CA SER A 159 6.92 -7.19 9.35
C SER A 159 7.40 -8.04 8.18
N ASP A 160 6.52 -8.23 7.19
CA ASP A 160 6.90 -8.79 5.90
C ASP A 160 7.77 -7.81 5.06
N ASN A 161 8.16 -8.20 3.85
CA ASN A 161 8.99 -7.35 2.98
C ASN A 161 8.29 -6.07 2.51
N MET A 162 6.96 -5.98 2.63
CA MET A 162 6.17 -4.79 2.34
C MET A 162 5.91 -3.94 3.61
N GLY A 163 6.41 -4.37 4.77
CA GLY A 163 6.21 -3.71 6.04
C GLY A 163 4.90 -4.11 6.74
N ASN A 164 4.10 -4.99 6.14
CA ASN A 164 2.83 -5.39 6.74
C ASN A 164 3.10 -6.21 8.00
N THR A 165 2.43 -5.86 9.08
CA THR A 165 2.35 -6.68 10.30
C THR A 165 1.20 -7.68 10.19
N PRO A 166 1.15 -8.72 11.04
CA PRO A 166 -0.02 -9.58 11.18
C PRO A 166 -1.31 -8.79 11.43
N LEU A 167 -1.26 -7.70 12.21
CA LEU A 167 -2.40 -6.81 12.45
C LEU A 167 -2.86 -6.10 11.17
N ILE A 168 -1.94 -5.58 10.38
CA ILE A 168 -2.26 -4.98 9.07
C ILE A 168 -2.96 -5.99 8.16
N LEU A 169 -2.48 -7.23 8.09
CA LEU A 169 -3.10 -8.27 7.26
C LEU A 169 -4.49 -8.66 7.78
N ALA A 170 -4.67 -8.81 9.10
CA ALA A 170 -5.98 -9.10 9.69
C ALA A 170 -7.00 -8.01 9.34
N VAL A 171 -6.60 -6.73 9.46
CA VAL A 171 -7.45 -5.58 9.12
C VAL A 171 -7.74 -5.51 7.62
N TYR A 172 -6.74 -5.71 6.77
CA TYR A 172 -6.89 -5.73 5.31
C TYR A 172 -7.90 -6.79 4.85
N HIS A 173 -7.94 -7.94 5.53
CA HIS A 173 -8.86 -9.04 5.22
C HIS A 173 -10.18 -9.01 6.03
N GLY A 174 -10.41 -8.00 6.87
CA GLY A 174 -11.64 -7.86 7.66
C GLY A 174 -11.80 -8.93 8.76
N ALA A 175 -10.70 -9.48 9.26
CA ALA A 175 -10.70 -10.58 10.22
C ALA A 175 -10.89 -10.07 11.67
N TYR A 176 -12.08 -9.57 12.02
CA TYR A 176 -12.38 -8.92 13.31
C TYR A 176 -11.91 -9.70 14.54
N THR A 177 -12.21 -11.00 14.62
CA THR A 177 -11.82 -11.83 15.78
C THR A 177 -10.31 -11.92 15.93
N VAL A 178 -9.59 -12.09 14.82
CA VAL A 178 -8.12 -12.12 14.82
C VAL A 178 -7.55 -10.75 15.17
N THR A 179 -8.10 -9.68 14.61
CA THR A 179 -7.68 -8.31 14.96
C THR A 179 -7.85 -8.08 16.46
N GLN A 180 -8.97 -8.50 17.04
CA GLN A 180 -9.20 -8.39 18.47
C GLN A 180 -8.16 -9.19 19.27
N ILE A 181 -7.89 -10.45 18.92
CA ILE A 181 -6.85 -11.27 19.55
C ILE A 181 -5.49 -10.56 19.54
N LEU A 182 -5.08 -10.04 18.38
CA LEU A 182 -3.80 -9.34 18.25
C LEU A 182 -3.72 -8.11 19.16
N LEU A 183 -4.80 -7.34 19.25
CA LEU A 183 -4.86 -6.15 20.09
C LEU A 183 -4.92 -6.49 21.59
N ASP A 184 -5.62 -7.56 21.96
CA ASP A 184 -5.64 -8.11 23.33
C ASP A 184 -4.24 -8.59 23.77
N GLU A 185 -3.45 -9.12 22.83
CA GLU A 185 -2.05 -9.51 23.00
C GLU A 185 -1.05 -8.37 22.74
N TRP A 186 -1.51 -7.12 22.82
CA TRP A 186 -0.68 -5.90 22.77
C TRP A 186 0.08 -5.65 21.47
N ALA A 187 -0.44 -6.10 20.32
CA ALA A 187 0.07 -5.69 19.01
C ALA A 187 0.10 -4.16 18.88
N ASP A 188 1.14 -3.63 18.22
CA ASP A 188 1.25 -2.19 17.97
C ASP A 188 0.18 -1.74 16.96
N VAL A 189 -0.88 -1.13 17.49
CA VAL A 189 -2.05 -0.66 16.74
C VAL A 189 -1.72 0.42 15.70
N ASP A 190 -0.59 1.12 15.86
CA ASP A 190 -0.19 2.24 14.99
C ASP A 190 0.94 1.87 14.02
N LYS A 191 1.50 0.66 14.12
CA LYS A 191 2.59 0.24 13.25
C LYS A 191 2.12 0.20 11.79
N SER A 192 2.82 0.95 10.94
CA SER A 192 2.49 1.11 9.53
C SER A 192 3.30 0.21 8.60
N ASP A 193 2.77 -0.02 7.40
CA ASP A 193 3.52 -0.64 6.31
C ASP A 193 4.63 0.27 5.74
N ASN A 194 5.36 -0.20 4.73
CA ASN A 194 6.42 0.57 4.08
C ASN A 194 5.92 1.82 3.34
N GLN A 195 4.61 1.93 3.09
CA GLN A 195 3.98 3.11 2.50
C GLN A 195 3.46 4.09 3.57
N GLY A 196 3.58 3.74 4.86
CA GLY A 196 3.12 4.53 5.98
C GLY A 196 1.63 4.37 6.29
N PHE A 197 0.94 3.37 5.71
CA PHE A 197 -0.45 3.09 6.04
C PHE A 197 -0.55 2.36 7.37
N THR A 198 -1.27 2.95 8.33
CA THR A 198 -1.59 2.32 9.61
C THR A 198 -2.84 1.42 9.46
N PRO A 199 -3.08 0.48 10.39
CA PRO A 199 -4.31 -0.30 10.43
C PRO A 199 -5.59 0.56 10.32
N ALA A 200 -5.63 1.70 11.00
CA ALA A 200 -6.78 2.62 10.93
C ALA A 200 -6.97 3.23 9.53
N MET A 201 -5.88 3.55 8.81
CA MET A 201 -5.96 4.01 7.42
C MET A 201 -6.49 2.91 6.49
N ILE A 202 -6.06 1.66 6.69
CA ILE A 202 -6.51 0.51 5.90
C ILE A 202 -8.00 0.23 6.16
N ALA A 203 -8.44 0.18 7.41
CA ALA A 203 -9.86 0.04 7.74
C ALA A 203 -10.71 1.14 7.08
N THR A 204 -10.20 2.38 7.09
CA THR A 204 -10.87 3.51 6.42
C THR A 204 -10.89 3.37 4.90
N GLN A 205 -9.82 2.86 4.29
CA GLN A 205 -9.72 2.61 2.86
C GLN A 205 -10.77 1.61 2.39
N PHE A 206 -11.01 0.54 3.15
CA PHE A 206 -12.03 -0.45 2.87
C PHE A 206 -13.44 -0.06 3.33
N ASN A 207 -13.61 1.16 3.86
CA ASN A 207 -14.87 1.64 4.42
C ASN A 207 -15.42 0.74 5.55
N ASP A 208 -14.51 0.14 6.32
CA ASP A 208 -14.84 -0.71 7.46
C ASP A 208 -14.89 0.13 8.74
N THR A 209 -16.05 0.75 8.97
CA THR A 209 -16.25 1.64 10.13
C THR A 209 -16.25 0.90 11.46
N LEU A 210 -16.62 -0.39 11.47
CA LEU A 210 -16.58 -1.21 12.68
C LEU A 210 -15.14 -1.54 13.07
N MET A 211 -14.30 -1.92 12.10
CA MET A 211 -12.89 -2.18 12.33
C MET A 211 -12.17 -0.91 12.77
N LEU A 212 -12.48 0.23 12.12
CA LEU A 212 -11.94 1.53 12.51
C LEU A 212 -12.32 1.92 13.95
N ARG A 213 -13.56 1.65 14.37
CA ARG A 213 -14.01 1.87 15.75
C ARG A 213 -13.27 0.98 16.73
N MET A 214 -13.17 -0.32 16.43
CA MET A 214 -12.42 -1.26 17.26
C MET A 214 -10.96 -0.79 17.43
N LEU A 215 -10.26 -0.46 16.35
CA LEU A 215 -8.90 0.07 16.41
C LEU A 215 -8.82 1.34 17.27
N SER A 216 -9.78 2.26 17.12
CA SER A 216 -9.86 3.46 17.98
C SER A 216 -10.11 3.14 19.45
N ASP A 217 -10.86 2.08 19.76
CA ASP A 217 -11.14 1.67 21.15
C ASP A 217 -9.88 1.07 21.81
N TYR A 218 -8.99 0.45 21.02
CA TYR A 218 -7.65 0.02 21.44
C TYR A 218 -6.58 1.13 21.33
N GLY A 219 -6.99 2.38 21.12
CA GLY A 219 -6.09 3.54 21.19
C GLY A 219 -5.35 3.90 19.91
N ALA A 220 -5.79 3.42 18.74
CA ALA A 220 -5.22 3.82 17.46
C ALA A 220 -5.19 5.34 17.28
N ARG A 221 -4.05 5.87 16.84
CA ARG A 221 -3.89 7.28 16.49
C ARG A 221 -4.47 7.57 15.11
N LEU A 222 -5.53 8.37 15.10
CA LEU A 222 -6.30 8.71 13.90
C LEU A 222 -5.76 9.95 13.15
N ASP A 223 -4.73 10.60 13.71
CA ASP A 223 -4.07 11.80 13.18
C ASP A 223 -2.78 11.54 12.39
N MET A 224 -2.35 10.27 12.34
CA MET A 224 -1.14 9.82 11.67
C MET A 224 -1.15 10.17 10.18
N ARG A 225 0.06 10.38 9.63
CA ARG A 225 0.26 10.73 8.22
C ARG A 225 1.24 9.77 7.57
N THR A 226 0.93 9.31 6.36
CA THR A 226 1.91 8.65 5.50
C THR A 226 3.06 9.61 5.14
N PRO A 227 4.19 9.14 4.60
CA PRO A 227 5.24 9.99 4.03
C PRO A 227 4.76 10.95 2.94
N THR A 228 3.65 10.63 2.27
CA THR A 228 3.00 11.50 1.26
C THR A 228 2.00 12.48 1.87
N GLY A 229 1.79 12.45 3.19
CA GLY A 229 0.90 13.34 3.92
C GLY A 229 -0.55 12.86 4.03
N VAL A 230 -0.85 11.64 3.57
CA VAL A 230 -2.22 11.08 3.58
C VAL A 230 -2.63 10.69 5.00
N THR A 231 -3.84 11.05 5.40
CA THR A 231 -4.46 10.68 6.68
C THR A 231 -5.65 9.74 6.47
N ALA A 232 -6.12 9.09 7.54
CA ALA A 232 -7.39 8.34 7.51
C ALA A 232 -8.57 9.24 7.08
N LEU A 233 -8.62 10.50 7.53
CA LEU A 233 -9.68 11.44 7.14
C LEU A 233 -9.65 11.74 5.64
N ALA A 234 -8.46 11.90 5.06
CA ALA A 234 -8.30 12.12 3.62
C ALA A 234 -8.88 10.94 2.82
N ILE A 235 -8.54 9.72 3.24
CA ILE A 235 -9.02 8.48 2.64
C ILE A 235 -10.55 8.40 2.71
N ALA A 236 -11.14 8.69 3.88
CA ALA A 236 -12.60 8.67 4.05
C ALA A 236 -13.31 9.65 3.09
N LEU A 237 -12.79 10.87 2.93
CA LEU A 237 -13.38 11.87 2.04
C LEU A 237 -13.27 11.48 0.56
N VAL A 238 -12.11 10.96 0.15
CA VAL A 238 -11.88 10.49 -1.24
C VAL A 238 -12.74 9.28 -1.57
N ASN A 239 -12.95 8.37 -0.62
CA ASN A 239 -13.78 7.18 -0.81
C ASN A 239 -15.28 7.45 -0.58
N HIS A 240 -15.68 8.71 -0.41
CA HIS A 240 -17.07 9.10 -0.12
C HIS A 240 -17.66 8.47 1.15
N SER A 241 -16.83 8.05 2.09
CA SER A 241 -17.27 7.45 3.36
C SER A 241 -17.65 8.54 4.36
N ARG A 242 -18.94 8.89 4.35
CA ARG A 242 -19.48 9.86 5.31
C ARG A 242 -19.33 9.38 6.75
N GLU A 243 -19.65 8.12 7.02
CA GLU A 243 -19.62 7.60 8.39
C GLU A 243 -18.19 7.56 8.95
N ALA A 244 -17.21 7.07 8.19
CA ALA A 244 -15.82 7.08 8.63
C ALA A 244 -15.31 8.52 8.81
N ALA A 245 -15.62 9.43 7.87
CA ALA A 245 -15.21 10.83 7.98
C ALA A 245 -15.81 11.51 9.22
N ASP A 246 -17.10 11.32 9.47
CA ASP A 246 -17.78 11.87 10.65
C ASP A 246 -17.21 11.29 11.95
N PHE A 247 -16.90 9.99 11.99
CA PHE A 247 -16.27 9.35 13.13
C PHE A 247 -14.86 9.91 13.40
N LEU A 248 -14.04 10.02 12.36
CA LEU A 248 -12.68 10.55 12.44
C LEU A 248 -12.66 12.01 12.92
N ILE A 249 -13.57 12.84 12.40
CA ILE A 249 -13.75 14.22 12.85
C ILE A 249 -14.15 14.26 14.32
N ALA A 250 -15.10 13.42 14.74
CA ALA A 250 -15.54 13.36 16.13
C ALA A 250 -14.43 12.94 17.11
N LYS A 251 -13.48 12.11 16.65
CA LYS A 251 -12.31 11.67 17.44
C LYS A 251 -11.11 12.63 17.35
N GLY A 252 -11.24 13.76 16.67
CA GLY A 252 -10.19 14.77 16.59
C GLY A 252 -9.02 14.41 15.67
N ALA A 253 -9.23 13.53 14.68
CA ALA A 253 -8.23 13.24 13.65
C ALA A 253 -7.77 14.56 13.01
N ALA A 254 -6.44 14.77 12.88
CA ALA A 254 -5.86 16.04 12.49
C ALA A 254 -6.52 16.64 11.23
N VAL A 255 -7.28 17.71 11.46
CA VAL A 255 -8.04 18.42 10.43
C VAL A 255 -7.22 19.53 9.76
N GLU A 256 -5.93 19.63 10.10
CA GLU A 256 -5.02 20.63 9.54
C GLU A 256 -4.36 20.14 8.25
N ASP A 257 -4.21 21.06 7.31
CA ASP A 257 -4.13 20.86 5.86
C ASP A 257 -3.23 19.71 5.36
N LEU A 258 -3.73 19.02 4.33
CA LEU A 258 -3.12 17.89 3.63
C LEU A 258 -1.91 18.26 2.79
N HIS A 259 -1.78 19.52 2.40
CA HIS A 259 -0.74 20.05 1.52
C HIS A 259 -1.00 21.56 1.41
N PRO A 260 -0.02 22.42 1.05
CA PRO A 260 -0.26 23.86 0.82
C PRO A 260 -1.34 24.21 -0.23
N ASN A 261 -1.94 23.23 -0.92
CA ASN A 261 -2.92 23.43 -1.99
C ASN A 261 -4.22 22.63 -1.82
N THR A 262 -4.45 21.93 -0.71
CA THR A 262 -5.65 21.09 -0.54
C THR A 262 -6.08 21.03 0.92
N SER A 263 -7.30 21.51 1.19
CA SER A 263 -7.96 21.49 2.51
C SER A 263 -9.00 20.35 2.54
N TYR A 264 -9.22 19.74 3.71
CA TYR A 264 -10.25 18.70 3.88
C TYR A 264 -11.65 19.22 3.53
N ALA A 265 -11.96 20.49 3.83
CA ALA A 265 -13.23 21.09 3.44
C ALA A 265 -13.35 21.16 1.91
N GLN A 266 -12.26 21.47 1.20
CA GLN A 266 -12.29 21.44 -0.27
C GLN A 266 -12.53 20.03 -0.81
N LEU A 267 -11.86 19.01 -0.25
CA LEU A 267 -12.08 17.61 -0.63
C LEU A 267 -13.51 17.15 -0.34
N ALA A 268 -14.07 17.47 0.83
CA ALA A 268 -15.45 17.13 1.17
C ALA A 268 -16.44 17.76 0.18
N LYS A 269 -16.20 19.02 -0.22
CA LYS A 269 -17.02 19.72 -1.21
C LYS A 269 -16.93 19.10 -2.60
N GLU A 270 -15.72 18.79 -3.07
CA GLU A 270 -15.48 18.18 -4.39
C GLU A 270 -16.10 16.77 -4.49
N ASN A 271 -16.13 16.05 -3.37
CA ASN A 271 -16.69 14.70 -3.27
C ASN A 271 -18.19 14.67 -2.88
N ASN A 272 -18.88 15.82 -2.94
CA ASN A 272 -20.31 15.98 -2.63
C ASN A 272 -20.73 15.57 -1.20
N LEU A 273 -19.82 15.62 -0.23
CA LEU A 273 -20.07 15.32 1.19
C LEU A 273 -20.51 16.59 1.95
N PHE A 274 -21.64 17.19 1.56
CA PHE A 274 -22.07 18.51 2.09
C PHE A 274 -22.23 18.55 3.62
N SER A 275 -22.77 17.49 4.24
CA SER A 275 -22.91 17.44 5.70
C SER A 275 -21.56 17.44 6.41
N THR A 276 -20.60 16.67 5.90
CA THR A 276 -19.24 16.63 6.44
C THR A 276 -18.50 17.94 6.17
N TYR A 277 -18.72 18.54 4.99
CA TYR A 277 -18.22 19.88 4.65
C TYR A 277 -18.70 20.94 5.64
N ASP A 278 -20.00 20.98 5.94
CA ASP A 278 -20.56 21.96 6.88
C ASP A 278 -19.97 21.77 8.29
N LYS A 279 -19.76 20.52 8.74
CA LYS A 279 -19.07 20.23 10.00
C LYS A 279 -17.64 20.76 10.01
N LEU A 280 -16.87 20.51 8.94
CA LEU A 280 -15.49 20.99 8.82
C LEU A 280 -15.43 22.53 8.83
N VAL A 281 -16.34 23.20 8.11
CA VAL A 281 -16.41 24.67 8.09
C VAL A 281 -16.81 25.23 9.46
N ASN A 282 -17.76 24.61 10.16
CA ASN A 282 -18.18 25.01 11.50
C ASN A 282 -17.06 24.83 12.55
N MET A 283 -16.14 23.89 12.32
CA MET A 283 -14.93 23.71 13.13
C MET A 283 -13.80 24.69 12.77
N GLY A 284 -14.04 25.61 11.82
CA GLY A 284 -13.07 26.64 11.41
C GLY A 284 -12.16 26.23 10.26
N ILE A 285 -12.33 25.04 9.67
CA ILE A 285 -11.54 24.62 8.50
C ILE A 285 -12.14 25.26 7.24
N ALA A 286 -11.50 26.32 6.78
CA ALA A 286 -11.90 26.97 5.55
C ALA A 286 -11.57 26.08 4.33
N PRO A 287 -12.47 26.00 3.32
CA PRO A 287 -12.08 25.46 2.03
C PRO A 287 -10.94 26.32 1.46
N TYR A 288 -9.97 25.65 0.81
CA TYR A 288 -8.86 26.33 0.17
C TYR A 288 -9.40 27.39 -0.81
N LYS A 289 -9.21 28.66 -0.47
CA LYS A 289 -9.38 29.75 -1.43
C LYS A 289 -8.15 29.71 -2.32
N LYS A 290 -8.31 29.27 -3.58
CA LYS A 290 -7.30 29.49 -4.63
C LYS A 290 -6.78 30.92 -4.47
N PRO A 291 -5.45 31.14 -4.38
CA PRO A 291 -4.91 32.48 -4.31
C PRO A 291 -5.52 33.26 -5.47
N PHE A 292 -6.13 34.40 -5.13
CA PHE A 292 -6.77 35.29 -6.08
C PHE A 292 -5.69 35.71 -7.08
N ILE A 293 -5.64 35.07 -8.25
CA ILE A 293 -4.77 35.55 -9.33
C ILE A 293 -5.43 36.84 -9.79
N ARG A 294 -5.01 37.98 -9.23
CA ARG A 294 -5.32 39.29 -9.82
C ARG A 294 -4.60 39.32 -11.16
N SER A 295 -5.33 39.07 -12.23
CA SER A 295 -4.88 39.37 -13.59
C SER A 295 -4.93 40.88 -13.77
N TYR A 296 -3.76 41.51 -13.76
CA TYR A 296 -3.60 42.91 -14.12
C TYR A 296 -3.37 42.99 -15.64
N ALA A 297 -4.23 43.74 -16.33
CA ALA A 297 -4.00 44.14 -17.72
C ALA A 297 -3.11 45.39 -17.69
N VAL A 298 -1.94 45.34 -18.33
CA VAL A 298 -1.09 46.52 -18.49
C VAL A 298 -1.33 47.03 -19.90
N HIS A 299 -1.95 48.21 -20.03
CA HIS A 299 -2.04 48.92 -21.30
C HIS A 299 -0.67 49.52 -21.61
N VAL A 300 -0.08 49.12 -22.74
CA VAL A 300 1.15 49.73 -23.27
C VAL A 300 0.72 50.65 -24.41
N GLY A 301 0.72 51.95 -24.16
CA GLY A 301 0.52 52.95 -25.21
C GLY A 301 1.85 53.30 -25.86
N SER A 302 1.87 53.40 -27.19
CA SER A 302 2.98 53.98 -27.95
C SER A 302 2.57 55.36 -28.46
N THR A 303 3.46 56.34 -28.31
CA THR A 303 3.35 57.64 -29.00
C THR A 303 4.52 57.78 -29.96
N PHE A 304 4.20 58.06 -31.22
CA PHE A 304 5.18 58.17 -32.29
C PHE A 304 5.47 59.65 -32.55
N ASN A 305 6.66 60.13 -32.21
CA ASN A 305 7.09 61.49 -32.52
C ASN A 305 8.33 61.44 -33.41
N GLY A 306 8.10 61.50 -34.72
CA GLY A 306 9.01 62.03 -35.73
C GLY A 306 10.30 61.28 -36.06
N ASN A 307 10.94 60.56 -35.12
CA ASN A 307 12.09 59.66 -35.36
C ASN A 307 12.54 58.87 -34.11
N GLU A 308 11.86 58.97 -32.97
CA GLU A 308 12.17 58.18 -31.77
C GLU A 308 10.90 57.53 -31.21
N PHE A 309 11.01 56.25 -30.81
CA PHE A 309 9.91 55.45 -30.28
C PHE A 309 9.96 55.48 -28.75
N TYR A 310 8.96 56.08 -28.11
CA TYR A 310 8.85 56.13 -26.66
C TYR A 310 7.85 55.07 -26.18
N LEU A 311 8.33 54.07 -25.45
CA LEU A 311 7.48 53.13 -24.72
C LEU A 311 6.99 53.84 -23.45
N ASN A 312 5.73 54.27 -23.44
CA ASN A 312 5.14 54.84 -22.24
C ASN A 312 4.64 53.69 -21.36
N THR A 313 5.57 53.01 -20.70
CA THR A 313 5.21 51.98 -19.73
C THR A 313 4.75 52.68 -18.46
N GLY A 314 3.46 52.63 -18.14
CA GLY A 314 2.95 52.96 -16.80
C GLY A 314 3.41 51.99 -15.71
N ILE A 315 4.63 51.44 -15.81
CA ILE A 315 5.23 50.48 -14.89
C ILE A 315 5.65 51.19 -13.59
N ASP A 316 6.08 52.45 -13.66
CA ASP A 316 6.56 53.21 -12.49
C ASP A 316 5.43 53.56 -11.49
N ALA A 317 4.18 53.64 -11.94
CA ALA A 317 3.04 53.91 -11.08
C ALA A 317 2.53 52.65 -10.34
N VAL A 318 2.75 51.48 -10.93
CA VAL A 318 2.26 50.20 -10.39
C VAL A 318 3.24 49.62 -9.37
N ALA A 319 4.56 49.80 -9.55
CA ALA A 319 5.56 49.33 -8.58
C ALA A 319 5.49 50.07 -7.24
N ASN A 320 5.13 51.36 -7.24
CA ASN A 320 5.13 52.21 -6.04
C ASN A 320 3.82 52.18 -5.22
N THR A 321 2.80 51.44 -5.66
CA THR A 321 1.51 51.34 -4.94
C THR A 321 1.27 49.98 -4.28
N PHE A 322 2.20 49.03 -4.40
CA PHE A 322 2.13 47.76 -3.66
C PHE A 322 2.71 47.93 -2.26
N ASP A 323 1.85 48.32 -1.32
CA ASP A 323 2.13 48.35 0.11
C ASP A 323 2.62 46.96 0.58
N MET A 324 3.89 46.88 0.96
CA MET A 324 4.57 45.70 1.51
C MET A 324 4.17 45.45 2.98
N SER A 325 2.89 45.63 3.31
CA SER A 325 2.39 45.68 4.69
C SER A 325 1.38 44.59 5.03
N MET A 326 1.46 43.41 4.39
CA MET A 326 0.89 42.19 4.98
C MET A 326 2.01 41.28 5.45
N GLY A 327 2.03 41.11 6.76
CA GLY A 327 3.11 40.57 7.56
C GLY A 327 3.60 39.19 7.11
N ILE A 328 4.89 39.04 7.32
CA ILE A 328 5.70 37.86 7.16
C ILE A 328 5.10 36.75 8.05
N GLY A 329 4.45 35.78 7.42
CA GLY A 329 3.87 34.61 8.08
C GLY A 329 3.62 33.50 7.07
N TYR A 330 4.65 32.69 6.83
CA TYR A 330 4.62 31.42 6.09
C TYR A 330 4.10 31.45 4.64
N GLY A 331 5.06 31.55 3.69
CA GLY A 331 5.10 30.64 2.54
C GLY A 331 4.14 30.84 1.36
N ILE A 332 3.29 31.86 1.31
CA ILE A 332 2.46 32.11 0.13
C ILE A 332 3.33 32.69 -1.00
N ARG A 333 3.64 31.89 -2.02
CA ARG A 333 4.24 32.37 -3.28
C ARG A 333 3.12 32.84 -4.21
N PRO A 334 2.96 34.15 -4.45
CA PRO A 334 1.94 34.63 -5.38
C PRO A 334 2.28 34.22 -6.82
N TYR A 335 1.38 33.50 -7.48
CA TYR A 335 1.43 33.27 -8.92
C TYR A 335 0.80 34.47 -9.64
N TYR A 336 1.62 35.30 -10.27
CA TYR A 336 1.15 36.44 -11.08
C TYR A 336 0.98 36.04 -12.55
N LYS A 337 -0.08 36.52 -13.19
CA LYS A 337 -0.35 36.34 -14.62
C LYS A 337 -0.50 37.72 -15.26
N ALA A 338 0.50 38.16 -16.02
CA ALA A 338 0.43 39.37 -16.83
C ALA A 338 -0.18 39.06 -18.21
N VAL A 339 -1.07 39.93 -18.69
CA VAL A 339 -1.67 39.86 -20.04
C VAL A 339 -1.25 41.14 -20.78
N LEU A 340 -0.54 40.98 -21.90
CA LEU A 340 -0.22 42.06 -22.83
C LEU A 340 -1.40 42.22 -23.80
N VAL A 341 -1.92 43.45 -23.90
CA VAL A 341 -2.98 43.82 -24.84
C VAL A 341 -2.35 44.68 -25.93
N GLU A 342 -2.41 44.20 -27.18
CA GLU A 342 -1.87 44.87 -28.36
C GLU A 342 -2.87 45.91 -28.90
N SER A 343 -2.38 47.08 -29.37
CA SER A 343 -3.12 47.96 -30.29
C SER A 343 -2.37 48.01 -31.62
N GLU A 344 -3.13 48.06 -32.71
CA GLU A 344 -2.70 47.74 -34.07
C GLU A 344 -1.49 48.52 -34.62
N ASN A 345 -0.81 47.85 -35.57
CA ASN A 345 0.31 48.25 -36.42
C ASN A 345 1.70 48.31 -35.75
N ILE A 346 2.62 47.43 -36.23
CA ILE A 346 4.05 47.65 -36.58
C ILE A 346 4.75 46.27 -36.60
N SER A 347 5.26 45.82 -37.76
CA SER A 347 5.48 44.39 -38.05
C SER A 347 6.93 43.85 -38.14
N THR A 348 7.99 44.60 -37.80
CA THR A 348 9.36 44.02 -37.87
C THR A 348 10.34 44.47 -36.77
N GLN A 349 10.27 45.71 -36.27
CA GLN A 349 11.00 46.13 -35.04
C GLN A 349 10.48 45.43 -33.77
N PHE A 350 9.34 44.73 -33.88
CA PHE A 350 8.62 44.11 -32.79
C PHE A 350 9.28 42.85 -32.22
N TYR A 351 10.10 42.13 -33.00
CA TYR A 351 10.80 40.93 -32.50
C TYR A 351 11.95 41.31 -31.56
N GLU A 352 12.71 42.36 -31.90
CA GLU A 352 13.81 42.87 -31.07
C GLU A 352 13.27 43.52 -29.79
N ILE A 353 12.17 44.27 -29.87
CA ILE A 353 11.50 44.84 -28.69
C ILE A 353 10.91 43.74 -27.81
N ARG A 354 10.30 42.68 -28.37
CA ARG A 354 9.82 41.51 -27.59
C ARG A 354 10.96 40.82 -26.83
N GLN A 355 12.12 40.65 -27.46
CA GLN A 355 13.30 40.04 -26.84
C GLN A 355 13.86 40.95 -25.74
N GLN A 356 13.98 42.25 -25.99
CA GLN A 356 14.46 43.20 -24.98
C GLN A 356 13.50 43.34 -23.79
N LEU A 357 12.18 43.41 -24.02
CA LEU A 357 11.19 43.54 -22.94
C LEU A 357 11.14 42.27 -22.07
N ALA A 358 11.26 41.09 -22.70
CA ALA A 358 11.39 39.82 -21.99
C ALA A 358 12.68 39.75 -21.16
N LEU A 359 13.82 40.20 -21.71
CA LEU A 359 15.11 40.28 -21.02
C LEU A 359 15.12 41.30 -19.87
N THR A 360 14.49 42.45 -20.04
CA THR A 360 14.41 43.50 -19.00
C THR A 360 13.48 43.09 -17.87
N LEU A 361 12.38 42.39 -18.18
CA LEU A 361 11.48 41.78 -17.18
C LEU A 361 12.13 40.57 -16.47
N GLU A 362 12.90 39.74 -17.18
CA GLU A 362 13.70 38.69 -16.54
C GLU A 362 14.75 39.31 -15.60
N LYS A 363 15.49 40.33 -16.05
CA LYS A 363 16.55 40.96 -15.24
C LYS A 363 16.02 41.73 -14.03
N SER A 364 14.89 42.40 -14.14
CA SER A 364 14.29 43.14 -13.01
C SER A 364 13.66 42.20 -11.97
N PHE A 365 13.17 41.02 -12.37
CA PHE A 365 12.51 40.06 -11.46
C PHE A 365 13.34 38.84 -11.06
N LEU A 366 14.48 38.56 -11.71
CA LEU A 366 15.42 37.50 -11.30
C LEU A 366 16.02 37.72 -9.89
N VAL A 367 15.92 38.94 -9.34
CA VAL A 367 16.32 39.24 -7.95
C VAL A 367 15.29 38.71 -6.94
N THR A 368 14.05 38.42 -7.34
CA THR A 368 12.98 37.98 -6.44
C THR A 368 12.07 36.92 -7.08
N ASN A 369 12.41 35.65 -6.83
CA ASN A 369 11.57 34.44 -6.99
C ASN A 369 11.27 33.90 -8.41
N LYS A 370 11.66 32.62 -8.60
CA LYS A 370 11.33 31.76 -9.76
C LYS A 370 9.81 31.64 -9.95
N LEU A 371 9.25 32.33 -10.94
CA LEU A 371 7.88 32.19 -11.43
C LEU A 371 7.86 31.42 -12.77
N THR A 372 6.91 30.51 -12.96
CA THR A 372 6.67 29.81 -14.24
C THR A 372 5.55 30.50 -15.03
N TRP A 373 5.81 30.83 -16.30
CA TRP A 373 4.89 31.56 -17.17
C TRP A 373 4.20 30.64 -18.19
N LYS A 374 2.90 30.84 -18.46
CA LYS A 374 2.17 30.24 -19.59
C LYS A 374 1.71 31.33 -20.56
N LYS A 375 2.20 31.30 -21.80
CA LYS A 375 1.81 32.23 -22.89
C LYS A 375 0.40 31.90 -23.41
N ARG A 376 -0.48 32.89 -23.54
CA ARG A 376 -1.71 32.83 -24.35
C ARG A 376 -1.88 34.16 -25.08
N TYR A 377 -2.14 34.09 -26.37
CA TYR A 377 -2.44 35.24 -27.23
C TYR A 377 -3.95 35.33 -27.41
N PHE A 378 -4.52 36.53 -27.29
CA PHE A 378 -5.88 36.83 -27.71
C PHE A 378 -5.81 37.92 -28.76
N PHE A 379 -6.36 37.65 -29.95
CA PHE A 379 -6.66 38.67 -30.94
C PHE A 379 -8.05 39.20 -30.62
N ILE A 380 -8.15 40.49 -30.33
CA ILE A 380 -9.42 41.20 -30.30
C ILE A 380 -9.45 41.98 -31.62
N GLY A 381 -10.37 41.60 -32.51
CA GLY A 381 -10.58 42.27 -33.79
C GLY A 381 -11.49 43.47 -33.69
#